data_AF-A0A7G6U892-F1
#
_entry.id   AF-A0A7G6U892-F1
#
_cell.length_a   1.000
_cell.length_b   1.000
_cell.length_c   1.000
_cell.angle_alpha   90.00
_cell.angle_beta   90.00
_cell.angle_gamma   90.00
#
_symmetry.space_group_name_H-M   'P 1'
#
loop_
_entity.id
_entity.type
_entity.pdbx_description
1 polymer ?
#
loop_
_entity_poly.entity_id
_entity_poly.type
_entity_poly.pdbx_seq_one_letter_code
_entity_poly.pdbx_strand_id
1 'polypeptide(L)'
;MSEIITVGLDIAKHVFHAHGADERGRAVFSKRISRGKLLDFFAAQPSCTVALEACGGARHWARQLTQLGHEVRLIPPAYVKPFVKRQKNDAIDAEAICEAAQRPSMRFVAVKSEQQQAAGLIFRTRDLLVRQLLASATGEAAGFLRVLRTLRMLRTFRVLEHLRRDSALFRRHEEVLSALANLSVFIFVMTGVVYETQRHTNPHIANYADALYFTVTALTTTGFGDITLPGTMGRLITVAIMIFGVTLFLNLARVLFNPSKVRFKCPACGLQRHHPRRRCGVTREL
;
A
#
# COMPACT_ATOMS: atom_id res chain seq x y z
N MET A 1 -8.90 43.76 -22.74
CA MET A 1 -8.05 42.59 -22.42
C MET A 1 -8.96 41.39 -22.38
N SER A 2 -8.70 40.35 -23.17
CA SER A 2 -9.52 39.14 -23.17
C SER A 2 -9.39 38.44 -21.82
N GLU A 3 -10.51 38.30 -21.10
CA GLU A 3 -10.55 37.63 -19.80
C GLU A 3 -10.25 36.14 -19.97
N ILE A 4 -9.34 35.61 -19.16
CA ILE A 4 -8.94 34.20 -19.22
C ILE A 4 -9.93 33.41 -18.37
N ILE A 5 -10.66 32.52 -19.01
CA ILE A 5 -11.75 31.78 -18.35
C ILE A 5 -11.40 30.32 -18.17
N THR A 6 -10.67 29.74 -19.13
CA THR A 6 -10.24 28.34 -19.06
C THR A 6 -8.74 28.23 -19.26
N VAL A 7 -8.07 27.48 -18.39
CA VAL A 7 -6.65 27.15 -18.50
C VAL A 7 -6.50 25.64 -18.57
N GLY A 8 -6.00 25.12 -19.70
CA GLY A 8 -5.53 23.74 -19.79
C GLY A 8 -4.12 23.63 -19.21
N LEU A 9 -3.94 22.74 -18.24
CA LEU A 9 -2.67 22.56 -17.55
C LEU A 9 -2.18 21.12 -17.74
N ASP A 10 -1.11 20.97 -18.50
CA ASP A 10 -0.37 19.72 -18.61
C ASP A 10 0.72 19.62 -17.52
N ILE A 11 0.77 18.49 -16.84
CA ILE A 11 1.61 18.27 -15.66
C ILE A 11 2.62 17.13 -15.86
N ALA A 12 3.90 17.46 -15.88
CA ALA A 12 4.99 16.49 -15.90
C ALA A 12 5.69 16.35 -14.54
N LYS A 13 6.96 15.89 -14.52
CA LYS A 13 7.70 15.71 -13.26
C LYS A 13 8.25 17.03 -12.69
N HIS A 14 8.75 17.90 -13.55
CA HIS A 14 9.49 19.13 -13.15
C HIS A 14 8.98 20.40 -13.83
N VAL A 15 8.40 20.27 -15.01
CA VAL A 15 7.96 21.37 -15.86
C VAL A 15 6.50 21.11 -16.25
N PHE A 16 5.68 22.14 -16.14
CA PHE A 16 4.28 22.12 -16.52
C PHE A 16 4.08 23.09 -17.68
N HIS A 17 3.00 22.89 -18.43
CA HIS A 17 2.62 23.79 -19.50
C HIS A 17 1.19 24.23 -19.33
N ALA A 18 0.97 25.54 -19.29
CA ALA A 18 -0.34 26.14 -19.12
C ALA A 18 -0.76 26.84 -20.41
N HIS A 19 -1.95 26.53 -20.89
CA HIS A 19 -2.58 27.13 -22.06
C HIS A 19 -3.88 27.81 -21.64
N GLY A 20 -3.93 29.14 -21.69
CA GLY A 20 -5.12 29.92 -21.34
C GLY A 20 -5.94 30.30 -22.56
N ALA A 21 -7.25 30.19 -22.46
CA ALA A 21 -8.21 30.56 -23.51
C ALA A 21 -9.33 31.48 -22.98
N ASP A 22 -9.89 32.29 -23.89
CA ASP A 22 -11.06 33.15 -23.66
C ASP A 22 -12.39 32.36 -23.71
N GLU A 23 -13.54 33.03 -23.54
CA GLU A 23 -14.89 32.44 -23.66
C GLU A 23 -15.13 31.68 -24.96
N ARG A 24 -14.48 32.14 -26.04
CA ARG A 24 -14.66 31.61 -27.40
C ARG A 24 -13.64 30.51 -27.71
N GLY A 25 -12.82 30.13 -26.74
CA GLY A 25 -11.76 29.13 -26.90
C GLY A 25 -10.53 29.64 -27.65
N ARG A 26 -10.39 30.95 -27.85
CA ARG A 26 -9.19 31.52 -28.49
C ARG A 26 -8.05 31.56 -27.48
N ALA A 27 -6.88 31.10 -27.91
CA ALA A 27 -5.67 31.10 -27.10
C ALA A 27 -5.27 32.54 -26.71
N VAL A 28 -5.21 32.81 -25.42
CA VAL A 28 -4.73 34.07 -24.83
C VAL A 28 -3.24 33.95 -24.49
N PHE A 29 -2.81 32.80 -23.96
CA PHE A 29 -1.40 32.54 -23.68
C PHE A 29 -1.07 31.05 -23.73
N SER A 30 0.21 30.76 -23.94
CA SER A 30 0.80 29.42 -23.80
C SER A 30 2.15 29.57 -23.10
N LYS A 31 2.27 29.03 -21.88
CA LYS A 31 3.43 29.29 -21.01
C LYS A 31 3.93 28.03 -20.33
N ARG A 32 5.24 27.84 -20.39
CA ARG A 32 5.97 26.83 -19.63
C ARG A 32 6.25 27.34 -18.22
N ILE A 33 5.93 26.55 -17.20
CA ILE A 33 6.03 26.91 -15.78
C ILE A 33 6.77 25.81 -15.03
N SER A 34 7.74 26.16 -14.19
CA SER A 34 8.40 25.17 -13.33
C SER A 34 7.50 24.76 -12.17
N ARG A 35 7.63 23.51 -11.70
CA ARG A 35 6.81 22.97 -10.61
C ARG A 35 6.73 23.87 -9.38
N GLY A 36 7.85 24.49 -8.98
CA GLY A 36 7.92 25.35 -7.79
C GLY A 36 7.22 26.71 -7.96
N LYS A 37 7.07 27.19 -9.20
CA LYS A 37 6.46 28.51 -9.50
C LYS A 37 4.99 28.41 -9.89
N LEU A 38 4.40 27.20 -9.87
CA LEU A 38 3.03 27.01 -10.34
C LEU A 38 2.01 27.74 -9.44
N LEU A 39 2.14 27.61 -8.12
CA LEU A 39 1.18 28.23 -7.19
C LEU A 39 1.28 29.75 -7.24
N ASP A 40 2.50 30.31 -7.31
CA ASP A 40 2.71 31.75 -7.47
C ASP A 40 2.06 32.29 -8.75
N PHE A 41 2.14 31.52 -9.85
CA PHE A 41 1.51 31.89 -11.11
C PHE A 41 -0.02 31.94 -11.01
N PHE A 42 -0.64 30.94 -10.39
CA PHE A 42 -2.10 30.90 -10.23
C PHE A 42 -2.61 31.87 -9.15
N ALA A 43 -1.85 32.10 -8.08
CA ALA A 43 -2.18 33.09 -7.06
C ALA A 43 -2.22 34.53 -7.61
N ALA A 44 -1.47 34.82 -8.67
CA ALA A 44 -1.48 36.11 -9.36
C ALA A 44 -2.63 36.27 -10.38
N GLN A 45 -3.38 35.20 -10.66
CA GLN A 45 -4.44 35.15 -11.66
C GLN A 45 -5.82 35.26 -10.98
N PRO A 46 -6.82 35.95 -11.58
CA PRO A 46 -8.20 35.86 -11.12
C PRO A 46 -8.74 34.42 -11.11
N SER A 47 -9.82 34.19 -10.36
CA SER A 47 -10.51 32.89 -10.35
C SER A 47 -10.89 32.49 -11.77
N CYS A 48 -10.52 31.28 -12.18
CA CYS A 48 -10.71 30.75 -13.52
C CYS A 48 -10.89 29.24 -13.46
N THR A 49 -11.38 28.64 -14.55
CA THR A 49 -11.49 27.20 -14.68
C THR A 49 -10.15 26.61 -15.07
N VAL A 50 -9.56 25.74 -14.25
CA VAL A 50 -8.34 25.01 -14.57
C VAL A 50 -8.66 23.57 -14.90
N ALA A 51 -8.39 23.16 -16.13
CA ALA A 51 -8.56 21.80 -16.59
C ALA A 51 -7.22 21.05 -16.54
N LEU A 52 -7.23 19.84 -15.99
CA LEU A 52 -6.07 18.95 -15.99
C LEU A 52 -6.46 17.56 -16.51
N GLU A 53 -5.53 16.90 -17.19
CA GLU A 53 -5.65 15.46 -17.42
C GLU A 53 -5.53 14.70 -16.10
N ALA A 54 -6.43 13.74 -15.88
CA ALA A 54 -6.45 12.90 -14.68
C ALA A 54 -5.28 11.91 -14.68
N CYS A 55 -4.12 12.37 -14.20
CA CYS A 55 -2.91 11.56 -14.01
C CYS A 55 -2.54 11.39 -12.53
N GLY A 56 -1.44 10.68 -12.24
CA GLY A 56 -1.01 10.36 -10.87
C GLY A 56 -0.79 11.60 -9.97
N GLY A 57 -0.36 12.72 -10.53
CA GLY A 57 -0.15 13.98 -9.81
C GLY A 57 -1.33 14.95 -9.84
N ALA A 58 -2.30 14.75 -10.74
CA ALA A 58 -3.36 15.72 -11.03
C ALA A 58 -4.23 16.04 -9.82
N ARG A 59 -4.53 15.04 -8.99
CA ARG A 59 -5.38 15.22 -7.81
C ARG A 59 -4.74 16.11 -6.75
N HIS A 60 -3.42 16.04 -6.58
CA HIS A 60 -2.70 16.91 -5.66
C HIS A 60 -2.78 18.36 -6.12
N TRP A 61 -2.48 18.62 -7.39
CA TRP A 61 -2.55 19.96 -7.96
C TRP A 61 -3.97 20.51 -7.98
N ALA A 62 -4.97 19.68 -8.27
CA ALA A 62 -6.36 20.10 -8.22
C ALA A 62 -6.75 20.62 -6.83
N ARG A 63 -6.35 19.94 -5.75
CA ARG A 63 -6.62 20.43 -4.39
C ARG A 63 -5.93 21.76 -4.11
N GLN A 64 -4.67 21.91 -4.50
CA GLN A 64 -3.91 23.14 -4.29
C GLN A 64 -4.53 24.32 -5.05
N LEU A 65 -4.91 24.11 -6.31
CA LEU A 65 -5.53 25.14 -7.15
C LEU A 65 -6.95 25.51 -6.67
N THR A 66 -7.72 24.54 -6.18
CA THR A 66 -9.02 24.82 -5.54
C THR A 66 -8.87 25.64 -4.26
N GLN A 67 -7.80 25.43 -3.47
CA GLN A 67 -7.53 26.26 -2.29
C GLN A 67 -7.20 27.72 -2.64
N LEU A 68 -6.63 27.96 -3.83
CA LEU A 68 -6.39 29.31 -4.35
C LEU A 68 -7.66 29.97 -4.93
N GLY A 69 -8.80 29.26 -4.93
CA GLY A 69 -10.09 29.79 -5.38
C GLY A 69 -10.42 29.53 -6.85
N HIS A 70 -9.67 28.68 -7.54
CA HIS A 70 -9.97 28.29 -8.93
C HIS A 70 -10.93 27.09 -8.99
N GLU A 71 -11.78 27.06 -10.02
CA GLU A 71 -12.60 25.89 -10.32
C GLU A 71 -11.75 24.86 -11.06
N VAL A 72 -11.57 23.66 -10.50
CA VAL A 72 -10.70 22.65 -11.12
C VAL A 72 -11.51 21.51 -11.72
N ARG A 73 -11.22 21.18 -12.98
CA ARG A 73 -11.87 20.10 -13.73
C ARG A 73 -10.84 19.05 -14.15
N LEU A 74 -11.03 17.81 -13.72
CA LEU A 74 -10.16 16.69 -14.13
C LEU A 74 -10.79 15.94 -15.30
N ILE A 75 -10.05 15.75 -16.38
CA ILE A 75 -10.52 15.06 -17.60
C ILE A 75 -9.83 13.70 -17.71
N PRO A 76 -10.56 12.58 -17.93
CA PRO A 76 -9.94 11.29 -18.22
C PRO A 76 -9.01 11.36 -19.45
N PRO A 77 -7.83 10.73 -19.42
CA PRO A 77 -6.91 10.67 -20.57
C PRO A 77 -7.56 10.24 -21.89
N ALA A 78 -8.50 9.31 -21.81
CA ALA A 78 -9.23 8.79 -22.97
C ALA A 78 -10.06 9.87 -23.69
N TYR A 79 -10.51 10.90 -22.98
CA TYR A 79 -11.28 12.01 -23.55
C TYR A 79 -10.40 13.17 -24.00
N VAL A 80 -9.16 13.28 -23.52
CA VAL A 80 -8.19 14.28 -24.00
C VAL A 80 -7.57 13.83 -25.33
N LYS A 81 -7.28 12.53 -25.47
CA LYS A 81 -6.58 11.95 -26.62
C LYS A 81 -7.12 12.38 -28.02
N PRO A 82 -8.45 12.47 -28.27
CA PRO A 82 -8.97 12.89 -29.57
C PRO A 82 -8.61 14.33 -29.96
N PHE A 83 -8.30 15.20 -28.99
CA PHE A 83 -7.96 16.61 -29.20
C PHE A 83 -6.45 16.84 -29.41
N VAL A 84 -5.62 15.81 -29.20
CA VAL A 84 -4.16 15.91 -29.38
C VAL A 84 -3.83 15.86 -30.87
N LYS A 85 -3.24 16.94 -31.39
CA LYS A 85 -2.78 17.04 -32.79
C LYS A 85 -1.56 16.14 -33.02
N ARG A 86 -1.34 15.68 -34.26
CA ARG A 86 -0.43 14.58 -34.69
C ARG A 86 0.95 14.46 -34.01
N GLN A 87 1.54 15.53 -33.48
CA GLN A 87 2.83 15.50 -32.78
C GLN A 87 2.65 15.82 -31.29
N LYS A 88 3.03 14.88 -30.43
CA LYS A 88 2.93 15.05 -28.98
C LYS A 88 3.97 16.05 -28.47
N ASN A 89 3.51 17.07 -27.76
CA ASN A 89 4.33 18.08 -27.10
C ASN A 89 3.53 18.64 -25.92
N ASP A 90 4.18 18.99 -24.80
CA ASP A 90 3.53 19.52 -23.59
C ASP A 90 2.61 20.73 -23.90
N ALA A 91 3.00 21.57 -24.87
CA ALA A 91 2.19 22.70 -25.31
C ALA A 91 0.90 22.31 -26.05
N ILE A 92 0.98 21.26 -26.88
CA ILE A 92 -0.16 20.72 -27.63
C ILE A 92 -1.07 19.93 -26.70
N ASP A 93 -0.50 19.21 -25.73
CA ASP A 93 -1.25 18.49 -24.71
C ASP A 93 -2.03 19.48 -23.81
N ALA A 94 -1.42 20.60 -23.41
CA ALA A 94 -2.11 21.65 -22.66
C ALA A 94 -3.24 22.33 -23.47
N GLU A 95 -3.02 22.58 -24.77
CA GLU A 95 -4.06 23.08 -25.68
C GLU A 95 -5.21 22.09 -25.81
N ALA A 96 -4.91 20.79 -25.99
CA ALA A 96 -5.90 19.72 -26.09
C ALA A 96 -6.74 19.58 -24.81
N ILE A 97 -6.13 19.71 -23.63
CA ILE A 97 -6.84 19.72 -22.34
C ILE A 97 -7.78 20.93 -22.26
N CYS A 98 -7.32 22.11 -22.69
CA CYS A 98 -8.13 23.33 -22.70
C CYS A 98 -9.34 23.19 -23.65
N GLU A 99 -9.12 22.69 -24.86
CA GLU A 99 -10.18 22.47 -25.85
C GLU A 99 -11.20 21.43 -25.36
N ALA A 100 -10.71 20.32 -24.79
CA ALA A 100 -11.56 19.28 -24.22
C ALA A 100 -12.48 19.83 -23.12
N ALA A 101 -11.95 20.70 -22.24
CA ALA A 101 -12.70 21.28 -21.14
C ALA A 101 -13.86 22.19 -21.56
N GLN A 102 -13.79 22.78 -22.75
CA GLN A 102 -14.80 23.68 -23.29
C GLN A 102 -15.98 22.94 -23.95
N ARG A 103 -15.85 21.63 -24.21
CA ARG A 103 -16.93 20.87 -24.85
C ARG A 103 -18.09 20.68 -23.88
N PRO A 104 -19.34 21.03 -24.26
CA PRO A 104 -20.49 20.97 -23.36
C PRO A 104 -20.85 19.54 -22.95
N SER A 105 -20.52 18.55 -23.77
CA SER A 105 -20.71 17.12 -23.48
C SER A 105 -19.56 16.48 -22.70
N MET A 106 -18.58 17.26 -22.23
CA MET A 106 -17.40 16.73 -21.56
C MET A 106 -17.74 16.19 -20.18
N ARG A 107 -17.15 15.04 -19.83
CA ARG A 107 -17.33 14.42 -18.53
C ARG A 107 -16.08 14.56 -17.67
N PHE A 108 -16.28 15.08 -16.47
CA PHE A 108 -15.20 15.33 -15.52
C PHE A 108 -15.14 14.27 -14.41
N VAL A 109 -13.94 14.08 -13.86
CA VAL A 109 -13.65 13.22 -12.73
C VAL A 109 -13.64 14.06 -11.46
N ALA A 110 -14.36 13.62 -10.43
CA ALA A 110 -14.33 14.29 -9.14
C ALA A 110 -12.91 14.30 -8.55
N VAL A 111 -12.50 15.46 -8.01
CA VAL A 111 -11.28 15.60 -7.21
C VAL A 111 -11.50 14.85 -5.91
N LYS A 112 -10.61 13.90 -5.60
CA LYS A 112 -10.71 13.08 -4.39
C LYS A 112 -9.90 13.75 -3.30
N SER A 113 -10.41 13.68 -2.07
CA SER A 113 -9.61 14.03 -0.89
C SER A 113 -8.43 13.08 -0.74
N GLU A 114 -7.43 13.48 0.05
CA GLU A 114 -6.26 12.62 0.33
C GLU A 114 -6.67 11.30 0.98
N GLN A 115 -7.65 11.36 1.88
CA GLN A 115 -8.21 10.19 2.55
C GLN A 115 -8.91 9.26 1.55
N GLN A 116 -9.73 9.80 0.64
CA GLN A 116 -10.41 9.00 -0.39
C GLN A 116 -9.42 8.37 -1.39
N GLN A 117 -8.35 9.10 -1.73
CA GLN A 117 -7.29 8.58 -2.60
C GLN A 117 -6.51 7.45 -1.91
N ALA A 118 -6.17 7.61 -0.63
CA ALA A 118 -5.51 6.57 0.17
C ALA A 118 -6.38 5.32 0.34
N ALA A 119 -7.67 5.50 0.68
CA ALA A 119 -8.61 4.39 0.81
C ALA A 119 -8.73 3.59 -0.51
N GLY A 120 -8.83 4.27 -1.66
CA GLY A 120 -8.88 3.62 -2.96
C GLY A 120 -7.64 2.79 -3.29
N LEU A 121 -6.44 3.26 -2.88
CA LEU A 121 -5.20 2.48 -3.03
C LEU A 121 -5.27 1.20 -2.20
N ILE A 122 -5.75 1.25 -0.96
CA ILE A 122 -5.90 0.07 -0.09
C ILE A 122 -6.80 -0.98 -0.74
N PHE A 123 -7.97 -0.59 -1.27
CA PHE A 123 -8.87 -1.52 -1.95
C PHE A 123 -8.23 -2.14 -3.19
N ARG A 124 -7.51 -1.37 -4.00
CA ARG A 124 -6.82 -1.86 -5.21
C ARG A 124 -5.67 -2.79 -4.85
N THR A 125 -4.89 -2.46 -3.82
CA THR A 125 -3.85 -3.33 -3.29
C THR A 125 -4.44 -4.62 -2.75
N ARG A 126 -5.57 -4.57 -2.03
CA ARG A 126 -6.28 -5.77 -1.57
C ARG A 126 -6.74 -6.64 -2.75
N ASP A 127 -7.38 -6.07 -3.76
CA ASP A 127 -7.85 -6.82 -4.93
C ASP A 127 -6.68 -7.46 -5.70
N LEU A 128 -5.59 -6.72 -5.91
CA LEU A 128 -4.36 -7.26 -6.50
C LEU A 128 -3.78 -8.41 -5.67
N LEU A 129 -3.76 -8.28 -4.34
CA LEU A 129 -3.29 -9.32 -3.43
C LEU A 129 -4.18 -10.57 -3.48
N VAL A 130 -5.51 -10.40 -3.52
CA VAL A 130 -6.46 -11.51 -3.63
C VAL A 130 -6.26 -12.23 -4.97
N ARG A 131 -6.16 -11.49 -6.07
CA ARG A 131 -5.91 -12.08 -7.40
C ARG A 131 -4.56 -12.80 -7.46
N GLN A 132 -3.53 -12.22 -6.85
CA GLN A 132 -2.19 -12.83 -6.82
C GLN A 132 -2.15 -14.08 -5.92
N LEU A 133 -2.92 -14.11 -4.84
CA LEU A 133 -3.12 -15.29 -3.98
C LEU A 133 -3.89 -16.39 -4.70
N LEU A 134 -4.98 -16.06 -5.39
CA LEU A 134 -5.77 -17.03 -6.15
C LEU A 134 -5.00 -17.58 -7.36
N ALA A 135 -4.24 -16.72 -8.06
CA ALA A 135 -3.39 -17.13 -9.18
C ALA A 135 -2.17 -17.97 -8.74
N SER A 136 -1.79 -17.94 -7.47
CA SER A 136 -0.73 -18.81 -6.93
C SER A 136 -1.27 -20.16 -6.44
N ALA A 137 -2.57 -20.28 -6.16
CA ALA A 137 -3.22 -21.56 -5.88
C ALA A 137 -3.36 -22.44 -7.14
N THR A 138 -3.35 -21.82 -8.33
CA THR A 138 -3.47 -22.50 -9.62
C THR A 138 -2.10 -22.69 -10.28
N GLY A 139 -1.33 -23.66 -9.81
CA GLY A 139 -0.33 -24.40 -10.61
C GLY A 139 0.91 -23.67 -11.12
N GLU A 140 2.07 -24.00 -10.53
CA GLU A 140 3.34 -24.38 -11.19
C GLU A 140 4.48 -24.33 -10.17
N ALA A 141 5.50 -25.20 -10.33
CA ALA A 141 6.60 -25.42 -9.37
C ALA A 141 7.44 -24.16 -9.01
N ALA A 142 7.25 -23.03 -9.70
CA ALA A 142 7.84 -21.73 -9.36
C ALA A 142 6.92 -20.81 -8.51
N GLY A 143 5.70 -21.24 -8.19
CA GLY A 143 4.72 -20.49 -7.39
C GLY A 143 5.23 -20.16 -5.98
N PHE A 144 6.06 -21.02 -5.40
CA PHE A 144 6.66 -20.84 -4.07
C PHE A 144 7.54 -19.58 -3.95
N LEU A 145 8.35 -19.27 -4.97
CA LEU A 145 9.17 -18.04 -5.02
C LEU A 145 8.32 -16.77 -5.11
N ARG A 146 7.13 -16.86 -5.72
CA ARG A 146 6.16 -15.75 -5.77
C ARG A 146 5.47 -15.55 -4.43
N VAL A 147 5.22 -16.63 -3.69
CA VAL A 147 4.68 -16.55 -2.32
C VAL A 147 5.68 -15.93 -1.34
N LEU A 148 6.98 -16.23 -1.45
CA LEU A 148 8.03 -15.54 -0.69
C LEU A 148 8.00 -14.01 -0.93
N ARG A 149 7.69 -13.58 -2.16
CA ARG A 149 7.60 -12.16 -2.55
C ARG A 149 6.36 -11.48 -1.97
N THR A 150 5.20 -12.16 -1.93
CA THR A 150 3.98 -11.67 -1.28
C THR A 150 4.11 -11.63 0.24
N LEU A 151 4.78 -12.63 0.85
CA LEU A 151 5.00 -12.67 2.29
C LEU A 151 6.00 -11.60 2.78
N ARG A 152 7.00 -11.23 1.96
CA ARG A 152 7.84 -10.04 2.20
C ARG A 152 7.03 -8.74 2.24
N MET A 153 5.96 -8.67 1.46
CA MET A 153 5.07 -7.50 1.41
C MET A 153 4.10 -7.48 2.60
N LEU A 154 3.61 -8.64 3.06
CA LEU A 154 2.91 -8.78 4.35
C LEU A 154 3.80 -8.43 5.55
N ARG A 155 5.11 -8.67 5.45
CA ARG A 155 6.13 -8.19 6.40
C ARG A 155 6.42 -6.68 6.31
N THR A 156 5.85 -5.97 5.33
CA THR A 156 5.95 -4.52 5.33
C THR A 156 4.96 -3.98 6.33
N PHE A 157 5.46 -3.77 7.56
CA PHE A 157 4.85 -3.16 8.74
C PHE A 157 3.96 -1.90 8.51
N ARG A 158 3.84 -1.38 7.29
CA ARG A 158 2.99 -0.23 6.91
C ARG A 158 1.50 -0.56 6.79
N VAL A 159 1.13 -1.80 6.46
CA VAL A 159 -0.30 -2.20 6.39
C VAL A 159 -0.88 -2.32 7.80
N LEU A 160 -0.12 -2.88 8.74
CA LEU A 160 -0.48 -2.91 10.16
C LEU A 160 -0.60 -1.50 10.75
N GLU A 161 0.30 -0.58 10.36
CA GLU A 161 0.30 0.80 10.87
C GLU A 161 -0.91 1.62 10.42
N HIS A 162 -1.51 1.30 9.26
CA HIS A 162 -2.78 1.90 8.81
C HIS A 162 -4.00 1.26 9.50
N LEU A 163 -4.01 -0.07 9.67
CA LEU A 163 -5.08 -0.78 10.41
C LEU A 163 -5.13 -0.41 11.90
N ARG A 164 -4.00 0.02 12.49
CA ARG A 164 -3.92 0.57 13.87
C ARG A 164 -4.83 1.79 14.08
N ARG A 165 -5.19 2.51 13.02
CA ARG A 165 -5.95 3.76 13.10
C ARG A 165 -7.47 3.54 13.17
N ASP A 166 -7.97 2.43 12.62
CA ASP A 166 -9.41 2.25 12.38
C ASP A 166 -10.13 1.29 13.35
N SER A 167 -9.44 0.42 14.10
CA SER A 167 -10.15 -0.49 15.02
C SER A 167 -9.46 -0.72 16.36
N ALA A 168 -10.21 -0.51 17.45
CA ALA A 168 -9.75 -0.71 18.82
C ALA A 168 -9.46 -2.18 19.14
N LEU A 169 -10.12 -3.12 18.43
CA LEU A 169 -9.90 -4.56 18.53
C LEU A 169 -8.49 -4.96 18.05
N PHE A 170 -8.01 -4.35 16.96
CA PHE A 170 -6.71 -4.67 16.38
C PHE A 170 -5.55 -4.21 17.26
N ARG A 171 -5.69 -3.07 17.97
CA ARG A 171 -4.71 -2.64 18.99
C ARG A 171 -4.60 -3.62 20.17
N ARG A 172 -5.67 -4.36 20.49
CA ARG A 172 -5.70 -5.30 21.60
C ARG A 172 -5.05 -6.64 21.26
N HIS A 173 -5.12 -7.06 20.00
CA HIS A 173 -4.61 -8.35 19.51
C HIS A 173 -3.42 -8.22 18.54
N GLU A 174 -2.84 -7.03 18.37
CA GLU A 174 -1.76 -6.78 17.42
C GLU A 174 -0.57 -7.73 17.59
N GLU A 175 -0.14 -7.92 18.85
CA GLU A 175 0.97 -8.81 19.18
C GLU A 175 0.64 -10.26 18.77
N VAL A 176 -0.59 -10.73 19.05
CA VAL A 176 -1.07 -12.08 18.71
C VAL A 176 -1.11 -12.26 17.19
N LEU A 177 -1.67 -11.31 16.47
CA LEU A 177 -1.78 -11.35 15.01
C LEU A 177 -0.39 -11.34 14.34
N SER A 178 0.55 -10.57 14.87
CA SER A 178 1.93 -10.55 14.36
C SER A 178 2.69 -11.85 14.62
N ALA A 179 2.51 -12.45 15.81
CA ALA A 179 3.10 -13.74 16.14
C ALA A 179 2.52 -14.87 15.27
N LEU A 180 1.20 -14.87 15.06
CA LEU A 180 0.50 -15.83 14.21
C LEU A 180 0.94 -15.70 12.74
N ALA A 181 1.06 -14.48 12.23
CA ALA A 181 1.53 -14.23 10.87
C ALA A 181 2.98 -14.71 10.66
N ASN A 182 3.88 -14.43 11.62
CA ASN A 182 5.27 -14.89 11.56
C ASN A 182 5.38 -16.41 11.59
N LEU A 183 4.59 -17.08 12.43
CA LEU A 183 4.55 -18.55 12.49
C LEU A 183 4.00 -19.14 11.18
N SER A 184 2.92 -18.58 10.65
CA SER A 184 2.30 -19.04 9.39
C SER A 184 3.26 -18.92 8.21
N VAL A 185 3.98 -17.80 8.12
CA VAL A 185 5.02 -17.58 7.10
C VAL A 185 6.12 -18.63 7.23
N PHE A 186 6.60 -18.88 8.44
CA PHE A 186 7.65 -19.86 8.68
C PHE A 186 7.24 -21.27 8.25
N ILE A 187 6.06 -21.73 8.69
CA ILE A 187 5.51 -23.04 8.32
C ILE A 187 5.44 -23.16 6.80
N PHE A 188 4.86 -22.18 6.12
CA PHE A 188 4.70 -22.21 4.67
C PHE A 188 6.04 -22.27 3.93
N VAL A 189 7.01 -21.47 4.36
CA VAL A 189 8.35 -21.45 3.76
C VAL A 189 9.08 -22.76 3.98
N MET A 190 9.12 -23.27 5.21
CA MET A 190 9.79 -24.53 5.50
C MET A 190 9.12 -25.72 4.81
N THR A 191 7.79 -25.71 4.71
CA THR A 191 7.03 -26.72 3.95
C THR A 191 7.44 -26.76 2.49
N GLY A 192 7.57 -25.60 1.83
CA GLY A 192 8.01 -25.56 0.43
C GLY A 192 9.47 -26.01 0.24
N VAL A 193 10.35 -25.67 1.18
CA VAL A 193 11.74 -26.18 1.19
C VAL A 193 11.76 -27.71 1.33
N VAL A 194 10.98 -28.26 2.25
CA VAL A 194 10.86 -29.71 2.45
C VAL A 194 10.33 -30.39 1.19
N TYR A 195 9.23 -29.87 0.62
CA TYR A 195 8.63 -30.44 -0.58
C TYR A 195 9.60 -30.45 -1.77
N GLU A 196 10.20 -29.32 -2.11
CA GLU A 196 11.10 -29.25 -3.28
C GLU A 196 12.37 -30.08 -3.10
N THR A 197 12.91 -30.16 -1.89
CA THR A 197 14.13 -30.93 -1.63
C THR A 197 13.90 -32.43 -1.57
N GLN A 198 12.68 -32.89 -1.28
CA GLN A 198 12.41 -34.30 -0.98
C GLN A 198 11.42 -34.99 -1.91
N ARG A 199 10.59 -34.26 -2.67
CA ARG A 199 9.56 -34.87 -3.55
C ARG A 199 10.13 -35.89 -4.56
N HIS A 200 11.41 -35.74 -4.92
CA HIS A 200 12.09 -36.59 -5.89
C HIS A 200 12.97 -37.67 -5.25
N THR A 201 13.19 -37.61 -3.93
CA THR A 201 14.15 -38.46 -3.22
C THR A 201 13.48 -39.30 -2.12
N ASN A 202 12.36 -38.82 -1.57
CA ASN A 202 11.67 -39.46 -0.47
C ASN A 202 10.29 -39.95 -0.93
N PRO A 203 10.04 -41.27 -0.95
CA PRO A 203 8.75 -41.82 -1.34
C PRO A 203 7.61 -41.46 -0.37
N HIS A 204 7.93 -41.01 0.85
CA HIS A 204 6.94 -40.58 1.84
C HIS A 204 6.43 -39.15 1.64
N ILE A 205 7.00 -38.38 0.70
CA ILE A 205 6.58 -37.00 0.41
C ILE A 205 6.14 -36.94 -1.06
N ALA A 206 4.90 -37.33 -1.32
CA ALA A 206 4.34 -37.35 -2.67
C ALA A 206 3.66 -36.01 -3.03
N ASN A 207 3.05 -35.37 -2.03
CA ASN A 207 2.30 -34.13 -2.21
C ASN A 207 2.72 -33.05 -1.21
N TYR A 208 2.21 -31.83 -1.40
CA TYR A 208 2.53 -30.69 -0.53
C TYR A 208 1.94 -30.84 0.88
N ALA A 209 0.82 -31.57 1.04
CA ALA A 209 0.21 -31.81 2.34
C ALA A 209 1.07 -32.73 3.22
N ASP A 210 1.76 -33.71 2.64
CA ASP A 210 2.71 -34.59 3.35
C ASP A 210 3.89 -33.77 3.90
N ALA A 211 4.43 -32.85 3.10
CA ALA A 211 5.49 -31.93 3.51
C ALA A 211 5.01 -30.94 4.60
N LEU A 212 3.76 -30.48 4.51
CA LEU A 212 3.16 -29.59 5.51
C LEU A 212 2.99 -30.31 6.83
N TYR A 213 2.47 -31.53 6.77
CA TYR A 213 2.31 -32.40 7.92
C TYR A 213 3.65 -32.62 8.64
N PHE A 214 4.70 -33.00 7.92
CA PHE A 214 6.05 -33.11 8.48
C PHE A 214 6.54 -31.79 9.12
N THR A 215 6.34 -30.66 8.45
CA THR A 215 6.80 -29.36 8.94
C THR A 215 6.08 -28.98 10.25
N VAL A 216 4.77 -29.23 10.36
CA VAL A 216 3.99 -28.96 11.57
C VAL A 216 4.37 -29.92 12.70
N THR A 217 4.59 -31.21 12.41
CA THR A 217 4.96 -32.21 13.43
C THR A 217 6.37 -31.98 13.97
N ALA A 218 7.31 -31.56 13.11
CA ALA A 218 8.66 -31.17 13.49
C ALA A 218 8.68 -29.85 14.27
N LEU A 219 7.91 -28.86 13.82
CA LEU A 219 7.75 -27.55 14.49
C LEU A 219 7.17 -27.67 15.91
N THR A 220 6.14 -28.49 16.06
CA THR A 220 5.48 -28.74 17.35
C THR A 220 6.28 -29.67 18.26
N THR A 221 7.42 -30.19 17.78
CA THR A 221 8.24 -31.18 18.48
C THR A 221 7.46 -32.46 18.85
N THR A 222 6.36 -32.74 18.15
CA THR A 222 5.53 -33.94 18.39
C THR A 222 6.22 -35.19 17.86
N GLY A 223 6.81 -35.09 16.65
CA GLY A 223 7.71 -36.11 16.09
C GLY A 223 7.16 -37.54 16.04
N PHE A 224 6.04 -37.77 15.33
CA PHE A 224 5.45 -39.12 15.19
C PHE A 224 6.39 -40.16 14.54
N GLY A 225 7.38 -39.71 13.75
CA GLY A 225 8.38 -40.58 13.12
C GLY A 225 7.88 -41.36 11.91
N ASP A 226 6.65 -41.10 11.47
CA ASP A 226 6.00 -41.67 10.28
C ASP A 226 6.57 -41.09 8.97
N ILE A 227 6.92 -39.81 8.96
CA ILE A 227 7.62 -39.15 7.86
C ILE A 227 8.94 -38.60 8.39
N THR A 228 10.05 -38.99 7.77
CA THR A 228 11.39 -38.48 8.09
C THR A 228 12.11 -38.01 6.84
N LEU A 229 13.04 -37.06 7.00
CA LEU A 229 13.84 -36.52 5.89
C LEU A 229 15.18 -37.27 5.81
N PRO A 230 15.35 -38.22 4.88
CA PRO A 230 16.60 -38.95 4.74
C PRO A 230 17.74 -38.04 4.24
N GLY A 231 18.98 -38.44 4.53
CA GLY A 231 20.19 -37.76 4.08
C GLY A 231 20.63 -36.57 4.93
N THR A 232 21.88 -36.13 4.72
CA THR A 232 22.50 -35.05 5.50
C THR A 232 21.75 -33.73 5.36
N MET A 233 21.29 -33.39 4.14
CA MET A 233 20.52 -32.17 3.90
C MET A 233 19.15 -32.21 4.58
N GLY A 234 18.45 -33.36 4.55
CA GLY A 234 17.18 -33.54 5.25
C GLY A 234 17.30 -33.34 6.77
N ARG A 235 18.36 -33.88 7.36
CA ARG A 235 18.68 -33.70 8.79
C ARG A 235 18.95 -32.23 9.13
N LEU A 236 19.74 -31.52 8.32
CA LEU A 236 20.00 -30.08 8.55
C LEU A 236 18.73 -29.23 8.44
N ILE A 237 17.86 -29.52 7.46
CA ILE A 237 16.55 -28.85 7.33
C ILE A 237 15.71 -29.11 8.58
N THR A 238 15.66 -30.36 9.06
CA THR A 238 14.93 -30.73 10.28
C THR A 238 15.44 -29.95 11.50
N VAL A 239 16.75 -29.87 11.69
CA VAL A 239 17.37 -29.11 12.79
C VAL A 239 17.02 -27.62 12.69
N ALA A 240 17.06 -27.04 11.49
CA ALA A 240 16.64 -25.65 11.28
C ALA A 240 15.16 -25.45 11.63
N ILE A 241 14.28 -26.36 11.22
CA ILE A 241 12.84 -26.32 11.56
C ILE A 241 12.67 -26.31 13.08
N MET A 242 13.39 -27.16 13.81
CA MET A 242 13.30 -27.24 15.27
C MET A 242 13.78 -25.95 15.95
N ILE A 243 14.96 -25.43 15.58
CA ILE A 243 15.54 -24.24 16.22
C ILE A 243 14.65 -23.01 16.03
N PHE A 244 14.29 -22.70 14.78
CA PHE A 244 13.50 -21.52 14.47
C PHE A 244 12.03 -21.72 14.83
N GLY A 245 11.53 -22.93 14.63
CA GLY A 245 10.14 -23.28 14.88
C GLY A 245 9.76 -23.19 16.34
N VAL A 246 10.53 -23.82 17.23
CA VAL A 246 10.29 -23.75 18.68
C VAL A 246 10.33 -22.30 19.15
N THR A 247 11.27 -21.49 18.66
CA THR A 247 11.37 -20.07 19.00
C THR A 247 10.10 -19.29 18.62
N LEU A 248 9.55 -19.53 17.42
CA LEU A 248 8.33 -18.86 16.96
C LEU A 248 7.08 -19.36 17.69
N PHE A 249 7.00 -20.65 17.97
CA PHE A 249 5.89 -21.24 18.72
C PHE A 249 5.86 -20.74 20.16
N LEU A 250 7.01 -20.71 20.85
CA LEU A 250 7.12 -20.16 22.20
C LEU A 250 6.79 -18.66 22.24
N ASN A 251 7.16 -17.91 21.21
CA ASN A 251 6.76 -16.51 21.09
C ASN A 251 5.25 -16.35 20.93
N LEU A 252 4.60 -17.20 20.12
CA LEU A 252 3.14 -17.21 19.99
C LEU A 252 2.46 -17.56 21.32
N ALA A 253 2.91 -18.61 22.00
CA ALA A 253 2.40 -19.02 23.30
C ALA A 253 2.56 -17.91 24.34
N ARG A 254 3.75 -17.29 24.43
CA ARG A 254 4.01 -16.16 25.33
C ARG A 254 3.03 -15.02 25.12
N VAL A 255 2.75 -14.68 23.87
CA VAL A 255 1.84 -13.58 23.51
C VAL A 255 0.38 -13.95 23.79
N LEU A 256 0.00 -15.21 23.60
CA LEU A 256 -1.34 -15.72 23.90
C LEU A 256 -1.62 -15.72 25.41
N PHE A 257 -0.66 -16.16 26.22
CA PHE A 257 -0.80 -16.31 27.67
C PHE A 257 -0.44 -15.06 28.47
N ASN A 258 0.25 -14.08 27.88
CA ASN A 258 0.62 -12.84 28.53
C ASN A 258 -0.03 -11.65 27.80
N PRO A 259 -1.35 -11.45 27.96
CA PRO A 259 -2.08 -10.43 27.24
C PRO A 259 -1.48 -9.04 27.49
N SER A 260 -1.35 -8.28 26.40
CA SER A 260 -0.72 -6.96 26.37
C SER A 260 -1.22 -6.08 27.52
N LYS A 261 -0.30 -5.68 28.42
CA LYS A 261 -0.59 -4.65 29.43
C LYS A 261 -1.00 -3.40 28.66
N VAL A 262 -2.23 -2.94 28.89
CA VAL A 262 -2.78 -1.72 28.28
C VAL A 262 -1.75 -0.61 28.45
N ARG A 263 -1.15 -0.15 27.34
CA ARG A 263 -0.21 0.98 27.33
C ARG A 263 -1.01 2.27 27.54
N PHE A 264 -1.39 2.54 28.78
CA PHE A 264 -1.95 3.83 29.17
C PHE A 264 -0.79 4.73 29.60
N LYS A 265 -0.62 5.88 28.93
CA LYS A 265 0.25 6.95 29.44
C LYS A 265 -0.44 7.52 30.67
N CYS A 266 0.14 7.32 31.84
CA CYS A 266 -0.36 7.97 33.05
C CYS A 266 -0.23 9.50 32.88
N PRO A 267 -1.31 10.28 32.98
CA PRO A 267 -1.25 11.74 32.84
C PRO A 267 -0.41 12.42 33.92
N ALA A 268 -0.08 11.72 35.01
CA ALA A 268 0.71 12.27 36.12
C ALA A 268 2.22 12.01 36.02
N CYS A 269 2.69 10.92 35.38
CA CYS A 269 4.12 10.58 35.37
C CYS A 269 4.72 10.28 33.99
N GLY A 270 3.92 10.16 32.93
CA GLY A 270 4.41 9.94 31.57
C GLY A 270 5.01 8.54 31.26
N LEU A 271 5.18 7.66 32.25
CA LEU A 271 5.66 6.29 32.05
C LEU A 271 4.58 5.36 31.48
N GLN A 272 4.99 4.39 30.65
CA GLN A 272 4.10 3.45 29.94
C GLN A 272 3.83 2.13 30.68
N ARG A 273 4.41 1.89 31.87
CA ARG A 273 4.26 0.62 32.62
C ARG A 273 4.10 0.88 34.13
N HIS A 274 3.04 0.35 34.74
CA HIS A 274 2.82 0.34 36.19
C HIS A 274 2.58 -1.08 36.73
N HIS A 275 3.02 -1.33 37.98
CA HIS A 275 2.71 -2.53 38.75
C HIS A 275 1.36 -2.31 39.46
N PRO A 276 0.41 -3.28 39.45
CA PRO A 276 -0.98 -3.06 39.89
C PRO A 276 -1.19 -2.65 41.38
N ARG A 277 -0.14 -2.63 42.21
CA ARG A 277 -0.24 -2.28 43.64
C ARG A 277 0.56 -1.04 44.08
N ARG A 278 1.26 -0.34 43.19
CA ARG A 278 1.95 0.92 43.55
C ARG A 278 1.22 2.10 42.90
N ARG A 279 0.47 2.86 43.72
CA ARG A 279 -0.14 4.13 43.32
C ARG A 279 0.96 5.07 42.81
N CYS A 280 0.66 5.79 41.73
CA CYS A 280 1.54 6.82 41.17
C CYS A 280 1.75 7.88 42.27
N GLY A 281 2.99 7.99 42.78
CA GLY A 281 3.36 8.85 43.91
C GLY A 281 3.45 10.32 43.56
N VAL A 282 2.39 10.90 42.98
CA VAL A 282 2.24 12.35 42.81
C VAL A 282 1.16 12.81 43.79
N THR A 283 1.51 12.83 45.08
CA THR A 283 0.74 13.53 46.11
C THR A 283 1.63 14.57 46.75
N ARG A 284 1.37 15.83 46.34
CA ARG A 284 1.53 17.10 47.07
C ARG A 284 2.73 17.26 48.01
N GLU A 285 3.62 18.18 47.66
CA GLU A 285 4.20 19.10 48.64
C GLU A 285 4.12 20.53 48.08
N LEU A 286 3.94 21.46 49.02
CA LEU A 286 3.74 22.91 48.89
C LEU A 286 4.92 23.62 48.22
#